data_AF-A0A194RMD1-F1
#
_entry.id   AF-A0A194RMD1-F1
#
_cell.length_a   1.000
_cell.length_b   1.000
_cell.length_c   1.000
_cell.angle_alpha   90.00
_cell.angle_beta   90.00
_cell.angle_gamma   90.00
#
_symmetry.space_group_name_H-M   'P 1'
#
loop_
_entity.id
_entity.type
_entity.pdbx_description
1 polymer ?
#
loop_
_entity_poly.entity_id
_entity_poly.type
_entity_poly.pdbx_seq_one_letter_code
_entity_poly.pdbx_strand_id
1 'polypeptide(L)'
;MPESLKFHQTIQTYLNNKVWDFHFYVAKNWPEDPICLHFPGCTSTPNSLTYESVTVFCPSDRADLVDLLTSEDVLLDLTKPLYLNFTHEAIVNRFEKRYEAHDKITGDVYVCDNPPEDTSADDLPPDVELVRLQPEHMKAVHDLYPASDIECCEVFEKLVAELPAYGIFVEGQLAAWMVQSYYGAMFSMQTRPEFRRKGYGIYLARRLTKEVAARGYKPFVVIRPENDASRSLYSKLGFEKRFRTVRAVLRPR
;
A
#
# COMPACT_ATOMS: atom_id res chain seq x y z
N MET A 1 12.07 -12.39 5.59
CA MET A 1 11.96 -10.95 5.86
C MET A 1 10.57 -10.44 5.49
N PRO A 2 9.54 -10.67 6.33
CA PRO A 2 8.21 -10.10 6.08
C PRO A 2 8.22 -8.56 6.16
N GLU A 3 9.03 -7.96 7.03
CA GLU A 3 9.04 -6.51 7.25
C GLU A 3 9.57 -5.68 6.07
N SER A 4 10.44 -6.27 5.23
CA SER A 4 10.95 -5.62 4.02
C SER A 4 9.96 -5.65 2.86
N LEU A 5 8.83 -6.34 2.99
CA LEU A 5 7.90 -6.65 1.91
C LEU A 5 7.47 -5.41 1.13
N LYS A 6 7.00 -4.38 1.83
CA LYS A 6 6.55 -3.13 1.21
C LYS A 6 7.69 -2.49 0.41
N PHE A 7 8.86 -2.32 1.02
CA PHE A 7 10.00 -1.65 0.38
C PHE A 7 10.53 -2.43 -0.83
N HIS A 8 10.66 -3.75 -0.68
CA HIS A 8 11.12 -4.63 -1.74
C HIS A 8 10.18 -4.61 -2.94
N GLN A 9 8.86 -4.68 -2.70
CA GLN A 9 7.88 -4.64 -3.79
C GLN A 9 7.71 -3.25 -4.41
N THR A 10 8.01 -2.16 -3.68
CA THR A 10 8.18 -0.83 -4.28
C THR A 10 9.32 -0.84 -5.30
N ILE A 11 10.49 -1.37 -4.94
CA ILE A 11 11.63 -1.49 -5.87
C ILE A 11 11.26 -2.37 -7.06
N GLN A 12 10.65 -3.53 -6.83
CA GLN A 12 10.21 -4.44 -7.90
C GLN A 12 9.27 -3.73 -8.89
N THR A 13 8.29 -3.00 -8.39
CA THR A 13 7.35 -2.24 -9.23
C THR A 13 8.04 -1.09 -9.95
N TYR A 14 8.93 -0.36 -9.28
CA TYR A 14 9.69 0.73 -9.89
C TYR A 14 10.57 0.22 -11.05
N LEU A 15 11.29 -0.89 -10.86
CA LEU A 15 12.15 -1.46 -11.89
C LEU A 15 11.35 -2.00 -13.08
N ASN A 16 10.20 -2.63 -12.83
CA ASN A 16 9.42 -3.31 -13.87
C ASN A 16 8.46 -2.37 -14.62
N ASN A 17 7.88 -1.39 -13.93
CA ASN A 17 6.76 -0.60 -14.46
C ASN A 17 6.97 0.91 -14.38
N LYS A 18 7.87 1.41 -13.52
CA LYS A 18 8.12 2.85 -13.31
C LYS A 18 6.83 3.69 -13.16
N VAL A 19 5.84 3.16 -12.43
CA VAL A 19 4.53 3.80 -12.23
C VAL A 19 4.60 5.17 -11.54
N TRP A 20 5.68 5.43 -10.81
CA TRP A 20 5.95 6.71 -10.16
C TRP A 20 7.46 6.94 -10.11
N ASP A 21 7.87 8.21 -10.02
CA ASP A 21 9.28 8.55 -9.88
C ASP A 21 9.68 8.43 -8.40
N PHE A 22 10.60 7.52 -8.12
CA PHE A 22 11.12 7.25 -6.78
C PHE A 22 12.65 7.36 -6.79
N HIS A 23 13.19 8.00 -5.76
CA HIS A 23 14.61 8.08 -5.48
C HIS A 23 14.94 7.19 -4.29
N PHE A 24 15.78 6.19 -4.49
CA PHE A 24 16.16 5.22 -3.47
C PHE A 24 17.54 5.53 -2.90
N TYR A 25 17.68 5.44 -1.57
CA TYR A 25 18.91 5.69 -0.85
C TYR A 25 19.20 4.56 0.14
N VAL A 26 20.48 4.34 0.41
CA VAL A 26 20.99 3.41 1.42
C VAL A 26 21.99 4.14 2.31
N ALA A 27 22.23 3.61 3.52
CA ALA A 27 23.28 4.11 4.38
C ALA A 27 24.67 4.02 3.73
N LYS A 28 25.60 4.89 4.16
CA LYS A 28 26.99 4.88 3.71
C LYS A 28 27.69 3.55 3.99
N ASN A 29 27.35 2.91 5.11
CA ASN A 29 27.87 1.61 5.53
C ASN A 29 26.93 0.48 5.12
N TRP A 30 26.28 0.56 3.96
CA TRP A 30 25.46 -0.55 3.47
C TRP A 30 26.37 -1.69 2.97
N PRO A 31 26.10 -2.97 3.31
CA PRO A 31 24.91 -3.52 3.98
C PRO A 31 24.98 -3.65 5.51
N GLU A 32 26.06 -3.22 6.17
CA GLU A 32 26.25 -3.33 7.63
C GLU A 32 25.20 -2.56 8.45
N ASP A 33 24.79 -1.40 7.94
CA ASP A 33 23.66 -0.61 8.41
C ASP A 33 22.46 -0.81 7.47
N PRO A 34 21.61 -1.83 7.69
CA PRO A 34 20.52 -2.19 6.79
C PRO A 34 19.33 -1.24 6.86
N ILE A 35 19.55 0.05 6.62
CA ILE A 35 18.53 1.07 6.47
C ILE A 35 18.48 1.58 5.03
N CYS A 36 17.27 1.66 4.49
CA CYS A 36 16.97 2.15 3.16
C CYS A 36 15.85 3.17 3.20
N LEU A 37 15.87 4.09 2.24
CA LEU A 37 14.87 5.14 2.08
C LEU A 37 14.39 5.17 0.64
N HIS A 38 13.13 5.56 0.45
CA HIS A 38 12.74 6.12 -0.83
C HIS A 38 11.91 7.40 -0.66
N PHE A 39 12.08 8.29 -1.64
CA PHE A 39 11.36 9.54 -1.80
C PHE A 39 10.64 9.57 -3.15
N PRO A 40 9.42 10.11 -3.25
CA PRO A 40 8.61 10.50 -2.11
C PRO A 40 8.10 9.25 -1.34
N GLY A 41 7.73 9.43 -0.09
CA GLY A 41 7.08 8.42 0.74
C GLY A 41 5.57 8.31 0.50
N CYS A 42 4.95 9.42 0.09
CA CYS A 42 3.55 9.53 -0.33
C CYS A 42 3.51 10.09 -1.76
N THR A 43 2.56 9.66 -2.61
CA THR A 43 2.40 10.29 -3.94
C THR A 43 1.66 11.63 -3.88
N SER A 44 1.04 11.93 -2.73
CA SER A 44 0.35 13.18 -2.44
C SER A 44 0.80 13.72 -1.08
N THR A 45 1.29 14.96 -1.07
CA THR A 45 1.71 15.71 0.13
C THR A 45 1.25 17.16 0.03
N PRO A 46 1.06 17.87 1.17
CA PRO A 46 0.47 19.22 1.16
C PRO A 46 1.23 20.26 0.35
N ASN A 47 2.56 20.15 0.25
CA ASN A 47 3.39 21.11 -0.49
C ASN A 47 3.92 20.55 -1.82
N SER A 48 3.58 19.30 -2.16
CA SER A 48 4.06 18.61 -3.37
C SER A 48 5.59 18.59 -3.51
N LEU A 49 6.32 18.54 -2.39
CA LEU A 49 7.77 18.46 -2.35
C LEU A 49 8.23 17.00 -2.23
N THR A 50 9.12 16.56 -3.10
CA THR A 50 9.63 15.18 -3.11
C THR A 50 10.18 14.72 -1.76
N TYR A 51 10.93 15.58 -1.08
CA TYR A 51 11.66 15.25 0.16
C TYR A 51 10.89 15.56 1.45
N GLU A 52 9.62 15.97 1.38
CA GLU A 52 8.80 16.16 2.60
C GLU A 52 8.18 14.84 3.09
N SER A 53 8.09 13.82 2.23
CA SER A 53 7.61 12.49 2.60
C SER A 53 8.65 11.42 2.37
N VAL A 54 8.76 10.46 3.29
CA VAL A 54 9.74 9.37 3.20
C VAL A 54 9.11 8.03 3.55
N THR A 55 9.51 6.99 2.84
CA THR A 55 9.35 5.61 3.33
C THR A 55 10.69 5.11 3.82
N VAL A 56 10.73 4.64 5.05
CA VAL A 56 11.92 4.08 5.69
C VAL A 56 11.75 2.58 5.85
N PHE A 57 12.78 1.84 5.50
CA PHE A 57 12.91 0.44 5.88
C PHE A 57 14.21 0.23 6.68
N CYS A 58 14.09 -0.42 7.82
CA CYS A 58 15.16 -1.18 8.46
C CYS A 58 14.52 -2.36 9.20
N PRO A 59 15.27 -3.45 9.47
CA PRO A 59 14.81 -4.51 10.35
C PRO A 59 14.33 -3.95 11.70
N SER A 60 13.22 -4.45 12.24
CA SER A 60 12.63 -3.93 13.47
C SER A 60 13.56 -4.06 14.69
N ASP A 61 14.42 -5.08 14.71
CA ASP A 61 15.48 -5.29 15.69
C ASP A 61 16.69 -4.34 15.52
N ARG A 62 16.75 -3.62 14.40
CA ARG A 62 17.72 -2.56 14.08
C ARG A 62 17.05 -1.19 13.93
N ALA A 63 15.90 -0.97 14.59
CA ALA A 63 15.19 0.30 14.55
C ALA A 63 16.01 1.47 15.13
N ASP A 64 17.12 1.22 15.84
CA ASP A 64 18.09 2.25 16.24
C ASP A 64 18.72 2.98 15.05
N LEU A 65 18.83 2.35 13.88
CA LEU A 65 19.35 2.97 12.66
C LEU A 65 18.57 4.19 12.18
N VAL A 66 17.31 4.33 12.59
CA VAL A 66 16.50 5.52 12.29
C VAL A 66 17.12 6.79 12.89
N ASP A 67 17.98 6.66 13.91
CA ASP A 67 18.73 7.80 14.46
C ASP A 67 19.59 8.50 13.40
N LEU A 68 20.10 7.75 12.41
CA LEU A 68 20.88 8.31 11.29
C LEU A 68 20.05 9.33 10.50
N LEU A 69 18.74 9.09 10.37
CA LEU A 69 17.81 9.99 9.67
C LEU A 69 17.50 11.24 10.47
N THR A 70 17.51 11.14 11.80
CA THR A 70 17.23 12.29 12.68
C THR A 70 18.41 13.27 12.77
N SER A 71 19.50 12.98 12.08
CA SER A 71 20.68 13.83 11.90
C SER A 71 21.06 14.05 10.43
N GLU A 72 20.24 13.58 9.49
CA GLU A 72 20.47 13.70 8.05
C GLU A 72 19.88 15.02 7.54
N ASP A 73 20.74 15.98 7.18
CA ASP A 73 20.37 17.35 6.79
C ASP A 73 20.60 17.66 5.30
N VAL A 74 21.07 16.68 4.51
CA VAL A 74 21.22 16.81 3.05
C VAL A 74 19.92 16.42 2.36
N LEU A 75 19.29 15.32 2.78
CA LEU A 75 18.06 14.81 2.17
C LEU A 75 16.79 15.34 2.84
N LEU A 76 16.83 15.64 4.14
CA LEU A 76 15.66 16.00 4.94
C LEU A 76 15.84 17.38 5.57
N ASP A 77 14.83 18.25 5.45
CA ASP A 77 14.74 19.45 6.28
C ASP A 77 14.17 19.07 7.65
N LEU A 78 15.08 18.87 8.61
CA LEU A 78 14.73 18.45 9.97
C LEU A 78 13.93 19.50 10.76
N THR A 79 13.76 20.72 10.23
CA THR A 79 12.92 21.77 10.82
C THR A 79 11.47 21.73 10.35
N LYS A 80 11.16 20.89 9.36
CA LYS A 80 9.83 20.77 8.75
C LYS A 80 9.11 19.49 9.19
N PRO A 81 7.78 19.44 9.05
CA PRO A 81 7.04 18.20 9.21
C PRO A 81 7.51 17.13 8.22
N LEU A 82 7.61 15.89 8.69
CA LEU A 82 7.92 14.71 7.89
C LEU A 82 6.67 13.83 7.74
N TYR A 83 6.32 13.48 6.51
CA TYR A 83 5.14 12.66 6.22
C TYR A 83 5.54 11.20 6.01
N LEU A 84 5.00 10.31 6.86
CA LEU A 84 5.21 8.87 6.77
C LEU A 84 3.96 8.17 6.25
N ASN A 85 4.12 7.31 5.24
CA ASN A 85 3.04 6.48 4.72
C ASN A 85 3.25 5.02 5.13
N PHE A 86 2.33 4.43 5.90
CA PHE A 86 2.35 3.03 6.31
C PHE A 86 3.77 2.49 6.58
N THR A 87 4.50 3.16 7.46
CA THR A 87 5.85 2.81 7.89
C THR A 87 5.78 1.84 9.07
N HIS A 88 6.73 0.92 9.21
CA HIS A 88 6.71 -0.06 10.30
C HIS A 88 6.59 0.62 11.68
N GLU A 89 5.76 0.10 12.58
CA GLU A 89 5.48 0.74 13.88
C GLU A 89 6.74 0.98 14.72
N ALA A 90 7.68 0.02 14.73
CA ALA A 90 8.96 0.17 15.44
C ALA A 90 9.78 1.38 14.96
N ILE A 91 9.74 1.68 13.66
CA ILE A 91 10.43 2.83 13.05
C ILE A 91 9.75 4.13 13.48
N VAL A 92 8.42 4.19 13.45
CA VAL A 92 7.66 5.37 13.89
C VAL A 92 7.87 5.63 15.38
N ASN A 93 7.84 4.59 16.21
CA ASN A 93 8.14 4.69 17.64
C ASN A 93 9.56 5.22 17.90
N ARG A 94 10.53 4.92 17.01
CA ARG A 94 11.86 5.50 17.11
C ARG A 94 11.88 6.98 16.78
N PHE A 95 11.20 7.40 15.70
CA PHE A 95 11.05 8.82 15.36
C PHE A 95 10.41 9.64 16.49
N GLU A 96 9.40 9.10 17.18
CA GLU A 96 8.69 9.78 18.28
C GLU A 96 9.58 10.15 19.48
N LYS A 97 10.84 9.67 19.54
CA LYS A 97 11.83 10.12 20.51
C LYS A 97 12.32 11.56 20.24
N ARG A 98 12.24 12.03 19.00
CA ARG A 98 12.70 13.36 18.54
C ARG A 98 11.57 14.21 17.94
N TYR A 99 10.52 13.56 17.46
CA TYR A 99 9.36 14.19 16.84
C TYR A 99 8.10 14.02 17.72
N GLU A 100 7.11 14.86 17.50
CA GLU A 100 5.73 14.67 17.92
C GLU A 100 4.92 14.11 16.73
N ALA A 101 4.20 13.01 16.93
CA ALA A 101 3.41 12.39 15.87
C ALA A 101 1.95 12.85 15.92
N HIS A 102 1.46 13.36 14.80
CA HIS A 102 0.09 13.76 14.57
C HIS A 102 -0.57 12.89 13.49
N ASP A 103 -1.91 12.92 13.44
CA ASP A 103 -2.72 12.26 12.41
C ASP A 103 -2.39 10.77 12.24
N LYS A 104 -2.11 10.08 13.36
CA LYS A 104 -1.72 8.67 13.37
C LYS A 104 -2.87 7.79 12.89
N ILE A 105 -2.62 7.06 11.82
CA ILE A 105 -3.52 6.00 11.31
C ILE A 105 -2.73 4.70 11.28
N THR A 106 -3.27 3.65 11.91
CA THR A 106 -2.62 2.33 11.93
C THR A 106 -3.20 1.42 10.85
N GLY A 107 -2.36 0.53 10.32
CA GLY A 107 -2.72 -0.48 9.35
C GLY A 107 -1.94 -1.76 9.61
N ASP A 108 -2.64 -2.86 9.81
CA ASP A 108 -2.03 -4.18 9.99
C ASP A 108 -1.77 -4.80 8.61
N VAL A 109 -0.54 -5.26 8.39
CA VAL A 109 -0.13 -5.95 7.16
C VAL A 109 -0.49 -7.41 7.26
N TYR A 110 -1.34 -7.88 6.35
CA TYR A 110 -1.74 -9.27 6.21
C TYR A 110 -1.14 -9.85 4.94
N VAL A 111 -0.49 -11.00 5.03
CA VAL A 111 0.24 -11.64 3.92
C VAL A 111 -0.34 -13.02 3.63
N CYS A 112 -0.49 -13.35 2.36
CA CYS A 112 -0.84 -14.71 1.91
C CYS A 112 0.44 -15.46 1.56
N ASP A 113 0.76 -16.49 2.34
CA ASP A 113 1.97 -17.27 2.09
C ASP A 113 1.84 -18.24 0.92
N ASN A 114 0.67 -18.87 0.84
CA ASN A 114 0.33 -19.91 -0.11
C ASN A 114 -0.92 -19.48 -0.90
N PRO A 115 -0.76 -18.69 -1.97
CA PRO A 115 -1.89 -18.28 -2.80
C PRO A 115 -2.53 -19.53 -3.43
N PRO A 116 -3.87 -19.64 -3.42
CA PRO A 116 -4.55 -20.82 -3.96
C PRO A 116 -4.34 -20.95 -5.47
N GLU A 117 -3.93 -22.14 -5.90
CA GLU A 117 -3.78 -22.49 -7.33
C GLU A 117 -5.12 -22.72 -8.04
N ASP A 118 -6.18 -23.01 -7.26
CA ASP A 118 -7.43 -23.56 -7.79
C ASP A 118 -8.30 -22.53 -8.53
N THR A 119 -8.87 -22.94 -9.66
CA THR A 119 -9.72 -22.16 -10.58
C THR A 119 -11.22 -22.39 -10.38
N SER A 120 -11.61 -23.30 -9.49
CA SER A 120 -12.93 -23.93 -9.52
C SER A 120 -14.13 -23.14 -8.96
N ALA A 121 -13.99 -21.87 -8.57
CA ALA A 121 -15.10 -21.15 -7.90
C ALA A 121 -15.13 -19.65 -8.19
N ASP A 122 -14.96 -19.27 -9.46
CA ASP A 122 -14.98 -17.87 -9.91
C ASP A 122 -15.99 -17.65 -11.07
N ASP A 123 -17.11 -18.38 -11.09
CA ASP A 123 -18.22 -18.04 -11.98
C ASP A 123 -19.02 -16.88 -11.39
N LEU A 124 -18.91 -15.73 -12.04
CA LEU A 124 -19.81 -14.61 -11.79
C LEU A 124 -21.18 -14.92 -12.40
N PRO A 125 -22.27 -14.41 -11.80
CA PRO A 125 -23.59 -14.49 -12.42
C PRO A 125 -23.57 -13.91 -13.86
N PRO A 126 -24.44 -14.37 -14.78
CA PRO A 126 -24.41 -13.93 -16.18
C PRO A 126 -24.59 -12.41 -16.39
N ASP A 127 -25.23 -11.72 -15.45
CA ASP A 127 -25.46 -10.27 -15.43
C ASP A 127 -24.32 -9.47 -14.77
N VAL A 128 -23.24 -10.14 -14.40
CA VAL A 128 -22.12 -9.58 -13.65
C VAL A 128 -20.83 -9.76 -14.43
N GLU A 129 -20.21 -8.64 -14.79
CA GLU A 129 -19.02 -8.63 -15.63
C GLU A 129 -17.77 -8.31 -14.81
N LEU A 130 -16.69 -9.07 -15.03
CA LEU A 130 -15.35 -8.71 -14.57
C LEU A 130 -14.66 -7.89 -15.66
N VAL A 131 -14.27 -6.67 -15.33
CA VAL A 131 -13.62 -5.74 -16.28
C VAL A 131 -12.24 -5.34 -15.75
N ARG A 132 -11.23 -5.38 -16.62
CA ARG A 132 -9.93 -4.77 -16.33
C ARG A 132 -10.10 -3.25 -16.36
N LEU A 133 -9.88 -2.59 -15.22
CA LEU A 133 -10.02 -1.15 -15.10
C LEU A 133 -8.96 -0.44 -15.95
N GLN A 134 -9.39 0.68 -16.54
CA GLN A 134 -8.62 1.58 -17.39
C GLN A 134 -8.60 2.99 -16.77
N PRO A 135 -7.69 3.89 -17.18
CA PRO A 135 -7.56 5.23 -16.59
C PRO A 135 -8.89 6.01 -16.51
N GLU A 136 -9.79 5.84 -17.47
CA GLU A 136 -11.09 6.53 -17.52
C GLU A 136 -12.01 6.17 -16.35
N HIS A 137 -11.79 5.01 -15.72
CA HIS A 137 -12.53 4.57 -14.55
C HIS A 137 -12.00 5.19 -13.24
N MET A 138 -10.79 5.76 -13.26
CA MET A 138 -10.06 6.08 -12.03
C MET A 138 -10.60 7.27 -11.29
N LYS A 139 -11.23 8.23 -11.99
CA LYS A 139 -11.90 9.33 -11.30
C LYS A 139 -12.96 8.83 -10.32
N ALA A 140 -13.84 7.93 -10.77
CA ALA A 140 -14.89 7.38 -9.91
C ALA A 140 -14.32 6.51 -8.77
N VAL A 141 -13.28 5.71 -9.06
CA VAL A 141 -12.59 4.89 -8.06
C VAL A 141 -11.91 5.74 -6.99
N HIS A 142 -11.23 6.81 -7.39
CA HIS A 142 -10.54 7.75 -6.50
C HIS A 142 -11.54 8.52 -5.64
N ASP A 143 -12.58 9.12 -6.25
CA ASP A 143 -13.59 9.91 -5.54
C ASP A 143 -14.34 9.08 -4.48
N LEU A 144 -14.49 7.76 -4.70
CA LEU A 144 -15.16 6.84 -3.78
C LEU A 144 -14.21 6.14 -2.79
N TYR A 145 -12.90 6.34 -2.91
CA TYR A 145 -11.93 5.70 -2.02
C TYR A 145 -11.85 6.46 -0.68
N PRO A 146 -12.12 5.80 0.46
CA PRO A 146 -12.13 6.48 1.77
C PRO A 146 -10.79 7.08 2.23
N ALA A 147 -9.71 6.82 1.50
CA ALA A 147 -8.36 7.30 1.77
C ALA A 147 -7.75 7.97 0.52
N SER A 148 -8.60 8.65 -0.25
CA SER A 148 -8.23 9.37 -1.47
C SER A 148 -7.34 10.60 -1.21
N ASP A 149 -7.27 11.08 0.02
CA ASP A 149 -6.36 12.17 0.44
C ASP A 149 -4.88 11.76 0.46
N ILE A 150 -4.60 10.45 0.45
CA ILE A 150 -3.25 9.89 0.64
C ILE A 150 -2.51 9.71 -0.69
N GLU A 151 -3.25 9.50 -1.77
CA GLU A 151 -2.70 9.16 -3.08
C GLU A 151 -3.36 10.05 -4.14
N CYS A 152 -2.55 10.64 -5.03
CA CYS A 152 -3.10 11.53 -6.06
C CYS A 152 -3.90 10.73 -7.12
N CYS A 153 -4.86 11.37 -7.80
CA CYS A 153 -5.63 10.69 -8.84
C CYS A 153 -4.72 10.19 -9.99
N GLU A 154 -3.67 10.95 -10.30
CA GLU A 154 -2.68 10.58 -11.32
C GLU A 154 -1.99 9.23 -11.02
N VAL A 155 -1.71 8.91 -9.75
CA VAL A 155 -1.12 7.60 -9.44
C VAL A 155 -2.11 6.48 -9.74
N PHE A 156 -3.41 6.66 -9.49
CA PHE A 156 -4.41 5.65 -9.83
C PHE A 156 -4.47 5.40 -11.34
N GLU A 157 -4.42 6.45 -12.17
CA GLU A 157 -4.38 6.33 -13.63
C GLU A 157 -3.15 5.54 -14.12
N LYS A 158 -1.97 5.84 -13.57
CA LYS A 158 -0.73 5.11 -13.89
C LYS A 158 -0.77 3.66 -13.40
N LEU A 159 -1.32 3.42 -12.20
CA LEU A 159 -1.44 2.08 -11.65
C LEU A 159 -2.32 1.20 -12.53
N VAL A 160 -3.48 1.69 -12.98
CA VAL A 160 -4.37 0.85 -13.79
C VAL A 160 -3.89 0.64 -15.22
N ALA A 161 -3.06 1.54 -15.75
CA ALA A 161 -2.38 1.31 -17.02
C ALA A 161 -1.38 0.13 -16.96
N GLU A 162 -0.64 0.02 -15.85
CA GLU A 162 0.52 -0.89 -15.76
C GLU A 162 0.32 -2.14 -14.88
N LEU A 163 -0.56 -2.04 -13.88
CA LEU A 163 -0.73 -3.02 -12.82
C LEU A 163 -2.16 -3.56 -12.73
N PRO A 164 -2.32 -4.84 -12.34
CA PRO A 164 -3.60 -5.50 -12.10
C PRO A 164 -4.60 -4.62 -11.35
N ALA A 165 -5.72 -4.34 -12.01
CA ALA A 165 -6.83 -3.62 -11.40
C ALA A 165 -8.14 -4.04 -12.07
N TYR A 166 -9.09 -4.50 -11.26
CA TYR A 166 -10.32 -5.09 -11.75
C TYR A 166 -11.54 -4.46 -11.08
N GLY A 167 -12.59 -4.31 -11.86
CA GLY A 167 -13.91 -3.89 -11.43
C GLY A 167 -14.93 -4.98 -11.71
N ILE A 168 -15.93 -5.08 -10.84
CA ILE A 168 -17.14 -5.82 -11.10
C ILE A 168 -18.20 -4.83 -11.54
N PHE A 169 -18.81 -5.08 -12.71
CA PHE A 169 -19.89 -4.30 -13.27
C PHE A 169 -21.19 -5.09 -13.21
N VAL A 170 -22.27 -4.42 -12.82
CA VAL A 170 -23.63 -4.97 -12.79
C VAL A 170 -24.51 -3.99 -13.56
N GLU A 171 -25.13 -4.44 -14.65
CA GLU A 171 -25.94 -3.59 -15.54
C GLU A 171 -25.18 -2.32 -15.99
N GLY A 172 -23.89 -2.46 -16.31
CA GLY A 172 -23.02 -1.35 -16.73
C GLY A 172 -22.56 -0.42 -15.58
N GLN A 173 -22.95 -0.68 -14.34
CA GLN A 173 -22.51 0.11 -13.18
C GLN A 173 -21.34 -0.54 -12.45
N LEU A 174 -20.28 0.22 -12.18
CA LEU A 174 -19.18 -0.23 -11.31
C LEU A 174 -19.72 -0.50 -9.90
N ALA A 175 -19.71 -1.76 -9.48
CA ALA A 175 -20.27 -2.25 -8.23
C ALA A 175 -19.19 -2.50 -7.16
N ALA A 176 -18.04 -3.02 -7.56
CA ALA A 176 -16.88 -3.26 -6.71
C ALA A 176 -15.59 -3.12 -7.49
N TRP A 177 -14.48 -2.82 -6.83
CA TRP A 177 -13.16 -2.74 -7.46
C TRP A 177 -12.03 -3.12 -6.51
N MET A 178 -10.88 -3.39 -7.09
CA MET A 178 -9.62 -3.59 -6.40
C MET A 178 -8.43 -3.30 -7.34
N VAL A 179 -7.37 -2.71 -6.81
CA VAL A 179 -6.19 -2.26 -7.57
C VAL A 179 -4.92 -2.82 -6.92
N GLN A 180 -3.86 -3.08 -7.68
CA GLN A 180 -2.52 -3.30 -7.15
C GLN A 180 -1.80 -1.95 -6.98
N SER A 181 -1.19 -1.69 -5.81
CA SER A 181 -0.45 -0.47 -5.53
C SER A 181 0.98 -0.50 -6.07
N TYR A 182 1.64 0.66 -6.13
CA TYR A 182 3.05 0.78 -6.49
C TYR A 182 4.00 0.10 -5.50
N TYR A 183 3.54 -0.17 -4.27
CA TYR A 183 4.28 -0.92 -3.26
C TYR A 183 3.85 -2.40 -3.20
N GLY A 184 3.16 -2.88 -4.25
CA GLY A 184 2.75 -4.26 -4.46
C GLY A 184 1.64 -4.77 -3.54
N ALA A 185 1.04 -3.92 -2.71
CA ALA A 185 -0.15 -4.31 -1.95
C ALA A 185 -1.36 -4.40 -2.88
N MET A 186 -2.29 -5.26 -2.52
CA MET A 186 -3.63 -5.22 -3.09
C MET A 186 -4.45 -4.21 -2.27
N PHE A 187 -4.81 -3.07 -2.87
CA PHE A 187 -5.39 -1.92 -2.18
C PHE A 187 -6.60 -1.35 -2.92
N SER A 188 -7.18 -0.28 -2.37
CA SER A 188 -8.41 0.35 -2.87
C SER A 188 -9.53 -0.66 -3.14
N MET A 189 -9.69 -1.63 -2.22
CA MET A 189 -10.81 -2.57 -2.32
C MET A 189 -12.07 -1.92 -1.78
N GLN A 190 -13.12 -1.88 -2.59
CA GLN A 190 -14.42 -1.38 -2.15
C GLN A 190 -15.55 -2.12 -2.86
N THR A 191 -16.68 -2.23 -2.17
CA THR A 191 -17.97 -2.60 -2.77
C THR A 191 -18.99 -1.55 -2.37
N ARG A 192 -19.64 -0.97 -3.37
CA ARG A 192 -20.71 0.02 -3.17
C ARG A 192 -21.82 -0.57 -2.29
N PRO A 193 -22.39 0.20 -1.34
CA PRO A 193 -23.35 -0.29 -0.35
C PRO A 193 -24.45 -1.22 -0.89
N GLU A 194 -25.08 -0.83 -2.00
CA GLU A 194 -26.17 -1.49 -2.70
C GLU A 194 -25.76 -2.82 -3.38
N PHE A 195 -24.47 -3.07 -3.55
CA PHE A 195 -23.91 -4.30 -4.13
C PHE A 195 -23.20 -5.19 -3.10
N ARG A 196 -23.24 -4.84 -1.81
CA ARG A 196 -22.60 -5.63 -0.74
C ARG A 196 -23.31 -6.96 -0.52
N ARG A 197 -22.59 -7.89 0.14
CA ARG A 197 -23.07 -9.24 0.50
C ARG A 197 -23.40 -10.16 -0.69
N LYS A 198 -23.00 -9.78 -1.92
CA LYS A 198 -23.13 -10.57 -3.15
C LYS A 198 -21.86 -11.36 -3.53
N GLY A 199 -20.82 -11.36 -2.69
CA GLY A 199 -19.57 -12.08 -2.95
C GLY A 199 -18.53 -11.34 -3.81
N TYR A 200 -18.84 -10.15 -4.32
CA TYR A 200 -17.95 -9.40 -5.22
C TYR A 200 -16.58 -9.06 -4.61
N GLY A 201 -16.53 -8.68 -3.33
CA GLY A 201 -15.26 -8.43 -2.66
C GLY A 201 -14.37 -9.68 -2.59
N ILE A 202 -14.92 -10.82 -2.13
CA ILE A 202 -14.10 -12.04 -2.01
C ILE A 202 -13.64 -12.56 -3.39
N TYR A 203 -14.46 -12.38 -4.41
CA TYR A 203 -14.11 -12.65 -5.80
C TYR A 203 -12.88 -11.83 -6.24
N LEU A 204 -12.95 -10.50 -6.12
CA LEU A 204 -11.86 -9.61 -6.51
C LEU A 204 -10.58 -9.91 -5.73
N ALA A 205 -10.67 -10.15 -4.42
CA ALA A 205 -9.51 -10.52 -3.61
C ALA A 205 -8.84 -11.80 -4.10
N ARG A 206 -9.61 -12.86 -4.42
CA ARG A 206 -9.05 -14.11 -4.99
C ARG A 206 -8.40 -13.86 -6.34
N ARG A 207 -9.11 -13.16 -7.23
CA ARG A 207 -8.64 -12.85 -8.58
C ARG A 207 -7.32 -12.08 -8.56
N LEU A 208 -7.22 -11.05 -7.71
CA LEU A 208 -6.01 -10.23 -7.59
C LEU A 208 -4.88 -10.98 -6.86
N THR A 209 -5.19 -11.78 -5.83
CA THR A 209 -4.21 -12.62 -5.13
C THR A 209 -3.48 -13.54 -6.10
N LYS A 210 -4.23 -14.22 -6.97
CA LYS A 210 -3.67 -15.10 -8.01
C LYS A 210 -2.79 -14.33 -8.99
N GLU A 211 -3.27 -13.18 -9.48
CA GLU A 211 -2.55 -12.43 -10.51
C GLU A 211 -1.26 -11.79 -10.00
N VAL A 212 -1.28 -11.21 -8.80
CA VAL A 212 -0.05 -10.63 -8.23
C VAL A 212 0.96 -11.73 -7.90
N ALA A 213 0.50 -12.90 -7.41
CA ALA A 213 1.36 -14.07 -7.21
C ALA A 213 2.00 -14.56 -8.52
N ALA A 214 1.20 -14.69 -9.59
CA ALA A 214 1.71 -15.08 -10.91
C ALA A 214 2.70 -14.08 -11.50
N ARG A 215 2.61 -12.80 -11.12
CA ARG A 215 3.56 -11.72 -11.47
C ARG A 215 4.81 -11.69 -10.56
N GLY A 216 4.98 -12.67 -9.68
CA GLY A 216 6.13 -12.76 -8.77
C GLY A 216 6.06 -11.81 -7.57
N TYR A 217 4.88 -11.30 -7.22
CA TYR A 217 4.66 -10.54 -5.99
C TYR A 217 4.17 -11.48 -4.88
N LYS A 218 4.55 -11.20 -3.64
CA LYS A 218 3.92 -11.76 -2.46
C LYS A 218 2.59 -11.03 -2.20
N PRO A 219 1.43 -11.70 -2.28
CA PRO A 219 0.15 -11.03 -2.07
C PRO A 219 0.01 -10.55 -0.62
N PHE A 220 -0.28 -9.27 -0.46
CA PHE A 220 -0.54 -8.69 0.86
C PHE A 220 -1.51 -7.53 0.79
N VAL A 221 -2.11 -7.22 1.94
CA VAL A 221 -3.02 -6.09 2.13
C VAL A 221 -2.70 -5.35 3.42
N VAL A 222 -3.05 -4.06 3.47
CA VAL A 222 -2.99 -3.25 4.68
C VAL A 222 -4.43 -3.01 5.15
N ILE A 223 -4.76 -3.51 6.34
CA ILE A 223 -6.13 -3.43 6.88
C ILE A 223 -6.11 -2.60 8.16
N ARG A 224 -6.95 -1.56 8.21
CA ARG A 224 -7.12 -0.79 9.45
C ARG A 224 -7.71 -1.68 10.57
N PRO A 225 -7.26 -1.54 11.83
CA PRO A 225 -7.72 -2.39 12.92
C PRO A 225 -9.24 -2.41 13.13
N GLU A 226 -9.96 -1.36 12.75
CA GLU A 226 -11.42 -1.24 12.84
C GLU A 226 -12.20 -1.91 11.69
N ASN A 227 -11.52 -2.37 10.63
CA ASN A 227 -12.17 -2.93 9.44
C ASN A 227 -12.42 -4.44 9.56
N ASP A 228 -13.37 -4.81 10.42
CA ASP A 228 -13.73 -6.22 10.74
C ASP A 228 -14.11 -7.04 9.51
N ALA A 229 -14.78 -6.39 8.55
CA ALA A 229 -15.22 -7.01 7.32
C ALA A 229 -14.04 -7.45 6.45
N SER A 230 -13.04 -6.58 6.27
CA SER A 230 -11.84 -6.91 5.49
C SER A 230 -10.99 -7.94 6.21
N ARG A 231 -10.78 -7.80 7.53
CA ARG A 231 -10.02 -8.81 8.30
C ARG A 231 -10.67 -10.20 8.15
N SER A 232 -11.99 -10.28 8.34
CA SER A 232 -12.73 -11.54 8.18
C SER A 232 -12.64 -12.12 6.76
N LEU A 233 -12.65 -11.27 5.73
CA LEU A 233 -12.49 -11.68 4.34
C LEU A 233 -11.10 -12.28 4.10
N TYR A 234 -10.04 -11.55 4.47
CA TYR A 234 -8.66 -11.96 4.19
C TYR A 234 -8.23 -13.16 5.06
N SER A 235 -8.69 -13.26 6.30
CA SER A 235 -8.48 -14.47 7.12
C SER A 235 -9.06 -15.73 6.45
N LYS A 236 -10.24 -15.64 5.83
CA LYS A 236 -10.83 -16.77 5.09
C LYS A 236 -10.06 -17.14 3.83
N LEU A 237 -9.27 -16.22 3.29
CA LEU A 237 -8.40 -16.45 2.14
C LEU A 237 -6.99 -16.88 2.55
N GLY A 238 -6.76 -17.19 3.84
CA GLY A 238 -5.46 -17.66 4.34
C GLY A 238 -4.43 -16.54 4.53
N PHE A 239 -4.86 -15.28 4.58
CA PHE A 239 -3.95 -14.19 4.92
C PHE A 239 -3.77 -14.08 6.44
N GLU A 240 -2.53 -13.87 6.85
CA GLU A 240 -2.14 -13.77 8.25
C GLU A 240 -1.50 -12.42 8.55
N LYS A 241 -1.85 -11.84 9.71
CA LYS A 241 -1.22 -10.60 10.19
C LYS A 241 0.27 -10.87 10.45
N ARG A 242 1.13 -10.03 9.88
CA ARG A 242 2.60 -10.11 10.05
C ARG A 242 3.16 -9.00 10.93
N PHE A 243 2.79 -7.76 10.66
CA PHE A 243 3.28 -6.60 11.41
C PHE A 243 2.31 -5.43 11.30
N ARG A 244 2.54 -4.40 12.11
CA ARG A 244 1.77 -3.16 12.09
C ARG A 244 2.56 -2.06 11.41
N THR A 245 1.84 -1.25 10.63
CA THR A 245 2.33 -0.03 10.01
C THR A 245 1.53 1.17 10.48
N VAL A 246 2.15 2.33 10.38
CA VAL A 246 1.60 3.60 10.84
C VAL A 246 1.81 4.65 9.73
N ARG A 247 0.74 5.35 9.38
CA ARG A 247 0.80 6.66 8.72
C ARG A 247 0.81 7.71 9.81
N ALA A 248 1.68 8.70 9.69
CA ALA A 248 1.77 9.79 10.66
C ALA A 248 2.39 11.04 10.00
N VAL A 249 2.05 12.20 10.55
CA VAL A 249 2.79 13.45 10.32
C VAL A 249 3.68 13.68 11.54
N LEU A 250 4.99 13.67 11.34
CA LEU A 250 5.96 13.91 12.41
C LEU A 250 6.37 15.38 12.41
N ARG A 251 6.18 16.07 13.53
CA ARG A 251 6.60 17.46 13.72
C ARG A 251 7.83 17.51 14.62
N PRO A 252 8.87 18.28 14.29
CA PRO A 252 10.00 18.50 15.18
C PRO A 252 9.51 19.03 16.53
N ARG A 253 10.09 18.53 17.63
CA ARG A 253 9.83 19.05 18.99
C ARG A 253 10.55 20.36 19.25
#